data_AF-A0A3D2QCV0-F1
#
_entry.id   AF-A0A3D2QCV0-F1
#
_cell.length_a   1.000
_cell.length_b   1.000
_cell.length_c   1.000
_cell.angle_alpha   90.00
_cell.angle_beta   90.00
_cell.angle_gamma   90.00
#
_symmetry.space_group_name_H-M   'P 1'
#
loop_
_entity.id
_entity.type
_entity.pdbx_description
1 polymer ?
#
loop_
_entity_poly.entity_id
_entity_poly.type
_entity_poly.pdbx_seq_one_letter_code
_entity_poly.pdbx_strand_id
1 'polypeptide(L)'
;MNKGIFAGWKDVTIYVTLIFLLLVLLCVETPVLIPLAIVIAIAVFCFARRTMRNKRLTMSGYLDDIIRNIERANHYAVRNLDVGIAVFASDGKLQWKNARFEEMVGLRHVDGKRPEEVLPLPDNAFETMCVKDDEKVIAVKTRWYRMRYFSMQTKPEERARDNAVHSSLMVYLTDVTELEELKQQYHDDRLNIAFVRFDNYEDVAKGMSEAARANLTGEVSERVSQWAVSLNGFVWRSGKENCMVGFTNV
;
A
#
# COMPACT_ATOMS: atom_id res chain seq x y z
N MET A 1 16.70 -16.75 18.88
CA MET A 1 16.65 -16.91 20.36
C MET A 1 17.92 -17.62 20.82
N ASN A 2 18.98 -16.86 21.07
CA ASN A 2 20.36 -17.35 21.24
C ASN A 2 20.70 -17.45 22.74
N LYS A 3 20.46 -18.62 23.34
CA LYS A 3 20.73 -18.88 24.77
C LYS A 3 22.22 -18.88 25.14
N GLY A 4 23.14 -18.85 24.17
CA GLY A 4 24.59 -18.96 24.42
C GLY A 4 25.29 -17.69 24.91
N ILE A 5 24.79 -16.49 24.57
CA ILE A 5 25.51 -15.24 24.89
C ILE A 5 25.30 -14.82 26.35
N PHE A 6 24.08 -15.01 26.88
CA PHE A 6 23.76 -14.73 28.28
C PHE A 6 24.30 -15.79 29.25
N ALA A 7 24.48 -17.05 28.78
CA ALA A 7 25.09 -18.12 29.56
C ALA A 7 26.53 -17.75 29.94
N GLY A 8 27.36 -17.35 28.97
CA GLY A 8 28.78 -17.03 29.23
C GLY A 8 29.03 -15.84 30.17
N TRP A 9 28.05 -14.98 30.44
CA TRP A 9 28.17 -13.89 31.44
C TRP A 9 27.87 -14.39 32.85
N LYS A 10 26.83 -15.24 32.98
CA LYS A 10 26.54 -15.93 34.23
C LYS A 10 27.67 -16.88 34.58
N ASP A 11 28.20 -17.61 33.60
CA ASP A 11 29.29 -18.56 33.79
C ASP A 11 30.56 -17.86 34.30
N VAL A 12 31.03 -16.78 33.64
CA VAL A 12 32.21 -16.02 34.11
C VAL A 12 31.98 -15.43 35.50
N THR A 13 30.78 -14.91 35.78
CA THR A 13 30.47 -14.36 37.11
C THR A 13 30.46 -15.46 38.17
N ILE A 14 29.86 -16.62 37.87
CA ILE A 14 29.81 -17.80 38.74
C ILE A 14 31.22 -18.31 39.02
N TYR A 15 32.07 -18.48 38.01
CA TYR A 15 33.46 -18.91 38.19
C TYR A 15 34.27 -17.92 39.02
N VAL A 16 34.11 -16.61 38.80
CA VAL A 16 34.78 -15.58 39.61
C VAL A 16 34.32 -15.61 41.07
N THR A 17 33.01 -15.76 41.31
CA THR A 17 32.48 -15.88 42.68
C THR A 17 32.92 -17.18 43.38
N LEU A 18 33.00 -18.29 42.63
CA LEU A 18 33.46 -19.58 43.12
C LEU A 18 34.94 -19.53 43.51
N ILE A 19 35.78 -18.95 42.65
CA ILE A 19 37.22 -18.77 42.90
C ILE A 19 37.44 -17.86 44.12
N PHE A 20 36.67 -16.77 44.24
CA PHE A 20 36.75 -15.89 45.41
C PHE A 20 36.36 -16.62 46.71
N LEU A 21 35.28 -17.40 46.69
CA LEU A 21 34.81 -18.16 47.85
C LEU A 21 35.80 -19.25 48.28
N LEU A 22 36.39 -19.97 47.32
CA LEU A 22 37.44 -20.96 47.57
C LEU A 22 38.68 -20.32 48.23
N LEU A 23 39.02 -19.12 47.80
CA LEU A 23 40.19 -18.37 48.24
C LEU A 23 39.98 -17.79 49.66
N VAL A 24 38.75 -17.41 50.02
CA VAL A 24 38.36 -17.07 51.39
C VAL A 24 38.44 -18.29 52.31
N LEU A 25 37.97 -19.46 51.87
CA LEU A 25 38.02 -20.70 52.63
C LEU A 25 39.47 -21.11 52.97
N LEU A 26 40.37 -21.03 51.98
CA LEU A 26 41.81 -21.33 52.15
C LEU A 26 42.52 -20.39 53.13
N CYS A 27 42.09 -19.11 53.21
CA CYS A 27 42.67 -18.13 54.14
C CYS A 27 42.33 -18.42 55.61
N VAL A 28 41.21 -19.10 55.90
CA VAL A 28 40.82 -19.47 57.27
C VAL A 28 41.72 -20.59 57.81
N GLU A 29 42.17 -21.48 56.94
CA GLU A 29 42.94 -22.68 57.33
C GLU A 29 44.45 -22.39 57.43
N THR A 30 44.98 -21.43 56.66
CA THR A 30 46.42 -21.13 56.60
C THR A 30 46.73 -19.62 56.43
N PRO A 31 47.05 -18.88 57.51
CA PRO A 31 47.27 -17.42 57.44
C PRO A 31 48.52 -16.99 56.65
N VAL A 32 49.43 -17.92 56.33
CA VAL A 32 50.66 -17.64 55.56
C VAL A 32 50.36 -17.45 54.06
N LEU A 33 49.23 -17.96 53.56
CA LEU A 33 48.86 -17.95 52.12
C LEU A 33 48.06 -16.71 51.68
N ILE A 34 47.70 -15.83 52.61
CA ILE A 34 46.94 -14.59 52.36
C ILE A 34 47.53 -13.71 51.24
N PRO A 35 48.85 -13.41 51.18
CA PRO A 35 49.38 -12.54 50.13
C PRO A 35 49.24 -13.14 48.72
N LEU A 36 49.40 -14.46 48.57
CA LEU A 36 49.23 -15.15 47.30
C LEU A 36 47.75 -15.11 46.84
N ALA A 37 46.84 -15.28 47.80
CA ALA A 37 45.40 -15.17 47.62
C ALA A 37 45.00 -13.77 47.08
N ILE A 38 45.55 -12.71 47.64
CA ILE A 38 45.27 -11.33 47.22
C ILE A 38 45.72 -11.09 45.77
N VAL A 39 46.91 -11.58 45.39
CA VAL A 39 47.43 -11.44 44.02
C VAL A 39 46.51 -12.13 43.00
N ILE A 40 46.04 -13.34 43.31
CA ILE A 40 45.11 -14.09 42.46
C ILE A 40 43.77 -13.35 42.35
N ALA A 41 43.23 -12.84 43.46
CA ALA A 41 41.98 -12.08 43.46
C ALA A 41 42.06 -10.82 42.58
N ILE A 42 43.17 -10.08 42.66
CA ILE A 42 43.41 -8.89 41.82
C ILE A 42 43.50 -9.29 40.33
N ALA A 43 44.22 -10.37 40.00
CA ALA A 43 44.35 -10.85 38.63
C ALA A 43 42.98 -11.24 38.03
N VAL A 44 42.16 -11.96 38.79
CA VAL A 44 40.80 -12.35 38.39
C VAL A 44 39.91 -11.13 38.22
N PHE A 45 39.97 -10.16 39.14
CA PHE A 45 39.20 -8.92 39.04
C PHE A 45 39.58 -8.10 37.80
N CYS A 46 40.88 -7.95 37.51
CA CYS A 46 41.38 -7.28 36.31
C CYS A 46 40.93 -7.98 35.03
N PHE A 47 40.99 -9.32 34.99
CA PHE A 47 40.53 -10.12 33.85
C PHE A 47 39.01 -9.99 33.62
N ALA A 48 38.22 -10.05 34.69
CA ALA A 48 36.78 -9.88 34.65
C ALA A 48 36.40 -8.48 34.15
N ARG A 49 37.05 -7.42 34.66
CA ARG A 49 36.84 -6.05 34.19
C ARG A 49 37.18 -5.87 32.71
N ARG A 50 38.31 -6.40 32.26
CA ARG A 50 38.74 -6.32 30.84
C ARG A 50 37.74 -7.03 29.93
N THR A 51 37.29 -8.22 30.33
CA THR A 51 36.30 -9.01 29.59
C THR A 51 34.96 -8.28 29.50
N MET A 52 34.48 -7.72 30.61
CA MET A 52 33.23 -6.94 30.62
C MET A 52 33.32 -5.69 29.74
N ARG A 53 34.45 -4.97 29.78
CA ARG A 53 34.61 -3.74 28.98
C ARG A 53 34.63 -4.05 27.47
N ASN A 54 35.36 -5.08 27.06
CA ASN A 54 35.42 -5.48 25.66
C ASN A 54 34.04 -5.92 25.15
N LYS A 55 33.32 -6.75 25.92
CA LYS A 55 31.98 -7.22 25.53
C LYS A 55 30.95 -6.09 25.41
N ARG A 56 31.01 -5.07 26.29
CA ARG A 56 30.13 -3.89 26.20
C ARG A 56 30.37 -3.10 24.91
N LEU A 57 31.64 -2.90 24.53
CA LEU A 57 31.99 -2.18 23.30
C LEU A 57 31.55 -2.95 22.06
N THR A 58 31.78 -4.26 22.01
CA THR A 58 31.35 -5.07 20.86
C THR A 58 29.82 -5.13 20.76
N MET A 59 29.11 -5.26 21.89
CA MET A 59 27.64 -5.27 21.92
C MET A 59 27.03 -3.95 21.46
N SER A 60 27.60 -2.81 21.87
CA SER A 60 27.15 -1.49 21.40
C SER A 60 27.30 -1.38 19.88
N GLY A 61 28.49 -1.70 19.35
CA GLY A 61 28.73 -1.65 17.91
C GLY A 61 27.81 -2.57 17.10
N TYR A 62 27.56 -3.79 17.58
CA TYR A 62 26.61 -4.70 16.94
C TYR A 62 25.17 -4.15 16.93
N LEU A 63 24.72 -3.54 18.03
CA LEU A 63 23.39 -2.93 18.09
C LEU A 63 23.30 -1.73 17.15
N ASP A 64 24.31 -0.87 17.12
CA ASP A 64 24.37 0.29 16.24
C ASP A 64 24.35 -0.12 14.77
N ASP A 65 25.06 -1.19 14.40
CA ASP A 65 25.06 -1.72 13.03
C ASP A 65 23.71 -2.35 12.65
N ILE A 66 23.04 -3.05 13.57
CA ILE A 66 21.69 -3.58 13.33
C ILE A 66 20.69 -2.44 13.14
N ILE A 67 20.70 -1.43 14.02
CA ILE A 67 19.81 -0.27 13.92
C ILE A 67 20.04 0.44 12.58
N ARG A 68 21.30 0.73 12.24
CA ARG A 68 21.67 1.34 10.95
C ARG A 68 21.28 0.50 9.74
N ASN A 69 21.31 -0.83 9.85
CA ASN A 69 20.91 -1.71 8.76
C ASN A 69 19.39 -1.75 8.60
N ILE A 70 18.63 -1.79 9.69
CA ILE A 70 17.16 -1.72 9.66
C ILE A 70 16.70 -0.39 9.08
N GLU A 71 17.30 0.72 9.50
CA GLU A 71 16.95 2.04 9.01
C GLU A 71 17.27 2.20 7.51
N ARG A 72 18.43 1.70 7.07
CA ARG A 72 18.77 1.63 5.64
C ARG A 72 17.80 0.74 4.85
N ALA A 73 17.46 -0.44 5.37
CA ALA A 73 16.52 -1.35 4.74
C ALA A 73 15.12 -0.74 4.62
N ASN A 74 14.64 -0.06 5.66
CA ASN A 74 13.34 0.61 5.66
C ASN A 74 13.31 1.78 4.68
N HIS A 75 14.34 2.62 4.69
CA HIS A 75 14.48 3.73 3.73
C HIS A 75 14.54 3.24 2.29
N TYR A 76 15.26 2.13 2.03
CA TYR A 76 15.32 1.50 0.71
C TYR A 76 13.96 0.89 0.30
N ALA A 77 13.28 0.21 1.21
CA ALA A 77 11.97 -0.38 0.95
C ALA A 77 10.91 0.68 0.59
N VAL A 78 10.86 1.79 1.34
CA VAL A 78 9.91 2.88 1.10
C VAL A 78 10.21 3.63 -0.21
N ARG A 79 11.49 3.76 -0.60
CA ARG A 79 11.86 4.40 -1.88
C ARG A 79 11.52 3.55 -3.10
N ASN A 80 11.67 2.23 -3.00
CA ASN A 80 11.40 1.31 -4.11
C ASN A 80 9.95 0.82 -4.15
N LEU A 81 9.11 1.30 -3.24
CA LEU A 81 7.68 1.01 -3.25
C LEU A 81 7.02 1.81 -4.38
N ASP A 82 6.30 1.17 -5.28
CA ASP A 82 5.52 1.84 -6.33
C ASP A 82 4.16 2.36 -5.81
N VAL A 83 4.19 2.96 -4.62
CA VAL A 83 3.01 3.56 -3.96
C VAL A 83 3.42 4.92 -3.40
N GLY A 84 2.66 5.95 -3.75
CA GLY A 84 2.78 7.27 -3.14
C GLY A 84 2.14 7.25 -1.76
N ILE A 85 2.87 7.68 -0.74
CA ILE A 85 2.38 7.76 0.64
C ILE A 85 2.43 9.21 1.10
N ALA A 86 1.34 9.68 1.70
CA ALA A 86 1.23 10.98 2.34
C ALA A 86 0.55 10.85 3.71
N VAL A 87 1.02 11.62 4.68
CA VAL A 87 0.48 11.69 6.04
C VAL A 87 0.11 13.14 6.34
N PHE A 88 -1.16 13.36 6.64
CA PHE A 88 -1.71 14.64 7.04
C PHE A 88 -1.93 14.66 8.56
N ALA A 89 -1.48 15.73 9.20
CA ALA A 89 -1.68 15.94 10.62
C ALA A 89 -3.15 16.32 10.92
N SER A 90 -3.49 16.41 12.22
CA SER A 90 -4.85 16.76 12.68
C SER A 90 -5.31 18.17 12.27
N ASP A 91 -4.37 19.05 11.91
CA ASP A 91 -4.68 20.38 11.37
C ASP A 91 -4.99 20.36 9.86
N GLY A 92 -5.01 19.18 9.26
CA GLY A 92 -5.23 18.95 7.84
C GLY A 92 -4.01 19.21 6.96
N LYS A 93 -2.85 19.54 7.52
CA LYS A 93 -1.65 19.85 6.75
C LYS A 93 -0.81 18.62 6.48
N LEU A 94 -0.20 18.56 5.29
CA LEU A 94 0.75 17.52 4.94
C LEU A 94 1.98 17.60 5.85
N GLN A 95 2.19 16.56 6.67
CA GLN A 95 3.32 16.45 7.61
C GLN A 95 4.46 15.62 7.02
N TRP A 96 4.14 14.59 6.25
CA TRP A 96 5.14 13.71 5.65
C TRP A 96 4.65 13.13 4.33
N LYS A 97 5.60 12.88 3.41
CA LYS A 97 5.37 12.22 2.13
C LYS A 97 6.60 11.44 1.69
N ASN A 98 6.41 10.43 0.85
CA ASN A 98 7.53 9.81 0.12
C ASN A 98 7.76 10.47 -1.25
N ALA A 99 8.92 10.18 -1.86
CA ALA A 99 9.29 10.74 -3.16
C ALA A 99 8.30 10.35 -4.27
N ARG A 100 7.73 9.15 -4.21
CA ARG A 100 6.73 8.67 -5.19
C ARG A 100 5.45 9.49 -5.16
N PHE A 101 4.97 9.90 -3.97
CA PHE A 101 3.79 10.75 -3.87
C PHE A 101 4.00 12.09 -4.56
N GLU A 102 5.16 12.72 -4.35
CA GLU A 102 5.52 13.98 -5.02
C GLU A 102 5.62 13.82 -6.54
N GLU A 103 6.14 12.69 -7.02
CA GLU A 103 6.20 12.36 -8.45
C GLU A 103 4.80 12.18 -9.07
N MET A 104 3.92 11.43 -8.40
CA MET A 104 2.55 11.14 -8.87
C MET A 104 1.67 12.39 -8.91
N VAL A 105 1.71 13.21 -7.86
CA VAL A 105 0.99 14.50 -7.84
C VAL A 105 1.65 15.50 -8.81
N GLY A 106 2.98 15.41 -8.94
CA GLY A 106 3.81 16.26 -9.78
C GLY A 106 3.70 17.74 -9.42
N LEU A 107 3.55 18.03 -8.13
CA LEU A 107 3.70 19.34 -7.51
C LEU A 107 4.93 19.32 -6.61
N ARG A 108 5.88 20.23 -6.85
CA ARG A 108 7.05 20.40 -5.98
C ARG A 108 6.65 21.27 -4.78
N HIS A 109 7.10 20.90 -3.57
CA HIS A 109 6.81 21.61 -2.31
C HIS A 109 5.32 21.62 -1.93
N VAL A 110 4.76 20.42 -1.68
CA VAL A 110 3.38 20.23 -1.18
C VAL A 110 3.28 20.28 0.35
N ASP A 111 4.39 20.55 1.03
CA ASP A 111 4.45 20.54 2.49
C ASP A 111 3.56 21.63 3.09
N GLY A 112 2.81 21.30 4.14
CA GLY A 112 1.92 22.25 4.81
C GLY A 112 0.59 22.52 4.10
N LYS A 113 0.35 21.95 2.91
CA LYS A 113 -0.93 22.09 2.18
C LYS A 113 -1.96 21.07 2.65
N ARG A 114 -3.24 21.40 2.44
CA ARG A 114 -4.37 20.48 2.67
C ARG A 114 -4.50 19.44 1.55
N PRO A 115 -5.11 18.26 1.81
CA PRO A 115 -5.31 17.25 0.78
C PRO A 115 -6.04 17.79 -0.46
N GLU A 116 -7.00 18.69 -0.24
CA GLU A 116 -7.83 19.33 -1.28
C GLU A 116 -7.03 20.26 -2.20
N GLU A 117 -5.91 20.79 -1.74
CA GLU A 117 -5.01 21.63 -2.55
C GLU A 117 -3.98 20.81 -3.33
N VAL A 118 -3.76 19.57 -2.92
CA VAL A 118 -2.73 18.68 -3.46
C VAL A 118 -3.34 17.67 -4.43
N LEU A 119 -4.56 17.22 -4.16
CA LEU A 119 -5.30 16.22 -4.93
C LEU A 119 -6.62 16.83 -5.43
N PRO A 120 -7.14 16.40 -6.59
CA PRO A 120 -8.42 16.87 -7.12
C PRO A 120 -9.58 16.28 -6.33
N LEU A 121 -9.78 16.79 -5.11
CA LEU A 121 -10.79 16.36 -4.15
C LEU A 121 -11.81 17.49 -3.95
N PRO A 122 -13.06 17.16 -3.57
CA PRO A 122 -14.07 18.17 -3.24
C PRO A 122 -13.67 18.97 -1.99
N ASP A 123 -14.18 20.19 -1.88
CA ASP A 123 -14.04 21.02 -0.68
C ASP A 123 -14.55 20.23 0.57
N ASN A 124 -13.78 20.24 1.66
CA ASN A 124 -13.99 19.45 2.89
C ASN A 124 -13.74 17.93 2.78
N ALA A 125 -13.00 17.47 1.78
CA ALA A 125 -12.57 16.08 1.69
C ALA A 125 -11.80 15.62 2.94
N PHE A 126 -10.98 16.46 3.58
CA PHE A 126 -10.23 16.05 4.77
C PHE A 126 -11.14 15.58 5.91
N GLU A 127 -12.20 16.34 6.19
CA GLU A 127 -13.16 16.04 7.26
C GLU A 127 -13.90 14.74 6.97
N THR A 128 -14.34 14.54 5.72
CA THR A 128 -15.03 13.32 5.30
C THR A 128 -14.13 12.09 5.38
N MET A 129 -12.87 12.23 4.96
CA MET A 129 -11.90 11.13 4.96
C MET A 129 -11.44 10.74 6.37
N CYS A 130 -11.45 11.68 7.33
CA CYS A 130 -11.13 11.39 8.73
C CYS A 130 -12.23 10.60 9.46
N VAL A 131 -13.46 10.56 8.93
CA VAL A 131 -14.58 9.86 9.57
C VAL A 131 -14.60 8.37 9.24
N LYS A 132 -14.24 7.99 8.01
CA LYS A 132 -14.36 6.61 7.54
C LYS A 132 -13.26 6.29 6.54
N ASP A 133 -12.63 5.14 6.72
CA ASP A 133 -11.68 4.59 5.76
C ASP A 133 -12.41 4.16 4.47
N ASP A 134 -11.87 4.55 3.32
CA ASP A 134 -12.44 4.21 2.02
C ASP A 134 -11.37 4.16 0.91
N GLU A 135 -11.81 3.73 -0.27
CA GLU A 135 -11.03 3.70 -1.49
C GLU A 135 -11.75 4.45 -2.62
N LYS A 136 -11.01 5.29 -3.35
CA LYS A 136 -11.53 6.04 -4.51
C LYS A 136 -10.51 6.03 -5.64
N VAL A 137 -10.99 5.98 -6.88
CA VAL A 137 -10.15 6.22 -8.06
C VAL A 137 -10.23 7.69 -8.40
N ILE A 138 -9.07 8.34 -8.53
CA ILE A 138 -8.93 9.76 -8.86
C ILE A 138 -8.10 9.92 -10.12
N ALA A 139 -8.47 10.86 -10.98
CA ALA A 139 -7.68 11.25 -12.13
C ALA A 139 -6.76 12.41 -11.74
N VAL A 140 -5.45 12.21 -11.82
CA VAL A 140 -4.45 13.25 -11.57
C VAL A 140 -3.68 13.49 -12.86
N LYS A 141 -3.84 14.69 -13.44
CA LYS A 141 -3.29 15.07 -14.74
C LYS A 141 -3.77 14.14 -15.87
N THR A 142 -2.94 13.20 -16.29
CA THR A 142 -3.19 12.25 -17.40
C THR A 142 -3.16 10.79 -16.93
N ARG A 143 -3.16 10.55 -15.62
CA ARG A 143 -3.06 9.21 -15.04
C ARG A 143 -4.17 8.96 -14.04
N TRP A 144 -4.51 7.68 -13.87
CA TRP A 144 -5.51 7.23 -12.91
C TRP A 144 -4.82 6.62 -11.70
N TYR A 145 -5.18 7.10 -10.52
CA TYR A 145 -4.64 6.63 -9.27
C TYR A 145 -5.74 6.08 -8.37
N ARG A 146 -5.50 4.91 -7.80
CA ARG A 146 -6.28 4.36 -6.72
C ARG A 146 -5.80 5.00 -5.41
N MET A 147 -6.65 5.82 -4.82
CA MET A 147 -6.44 6.47 -3.55
C MET A 147 -7.11 5.66 -2.43
N ARG A 148 -6.32 5.16 -1.49
CA ARG A 148 -6.80 4.58 -0.23
C ARG A 148 -6.45 5.49 0.91
N TYR A 149 -7.38 5.72 1.82
CA TYR A 149 -7.14 6.58 2.97
C TYR A 149 -7.64 5.96 4.26
N PHE A 150 -6.85 6.17 5.32
CA PHE A 150 -7.09 5.61 6.65
C PHE A 150 -7.00 6.71 7.70
N SER A 151 -8.03 6.80 8.54
CA SER A 151 -8.06 7.68 9.70
C SER A 151 -7.37 6.99 10.87
N MET A 152 -6.19 7.50 11.23
CA MET A 152 -5.47 7.06 12.43
C MET A 152 -5.90 7.93 13.60
N GLN A 153 -6.79 7.37 14.43
CA GLN A 153 -7.13 7.94 15.73
C GLN A 153 -6.01 7.64 16.71
N THR A 154 -5.19 8.64 17.02
CA THR A 154 -4.23 8.51 18.10
C THR A 154 -4.99 8.72 19.40
N LYS A 155 -5.11 7.69 20.24
CA LYS A 155 -5.62 7.89 21.60
C LYS A 155 -4.69 8.89 22.28
N PRO A 156 -5.19 10.00 22.82
CA PRO A 156 -4.33 10.93 23.54
C PRO A 156 -3.69 10.17 24.71
N GLU A 157 -2.36 10.25 24.83
CA GLU A 157 -1.72 9.88 26.08
C GLU A 157 -2.35 10.73 27.20
N GLU A 158 -2.64 10.12 28.35
CA GLU A 158 -3.43 10.67 29.47
C GLU A 158 -2.93 12.03 30.05
N ARG A 159 -1.87 12.63 29.48
CA ARG A 159 -1.24 13.88 29.93
C ARG A 159 -1.54 15.10 29.05
N ALA A 160 -2.22 14.96 27.91
CA ALA A 160 -2.64 16.11 27.12
C ALA A 160 -3.96 16.68 27.66
N ARG A 161 -3.94 17.95 28.08
CA ARG A 161 -5.06 18.65 28.75
C ARG A 161 -6.24 18.99 27.84
N ASP A 162 -6.13 18.68 26.55
CA ASP A 162 -7.16 18.89 25.54
C ASP A 162 -7.68 17.54 25.06
N ASN A 163 -8.97 17.28 25.30
CA ASN A 163 -9.71 16.11 24.79
C ASN A 163 -9.95 16.19 23.26
N ALA A 164 -8.97 16.68 22.49
CA ALA A 164 -9.04 16.69 21.04
C ALA A 164 -8.60 15.32 20.53
N VAL A 165 -9.52 14.58 19.90
CA VAL A 165 -9.17 13.40 19.12
C VAL A 165 -8.31 13.88 17.95
N HIS A 166 -6.99 13.66 18.04
CA HIS A 166 -6.08 13.94 16.95
C HIS A 166 -6.22 12.84 15.89
N SER A 167 -7.16 13.02 14.97
CA SER A 167 -7.27 12.19 13.76
C SER A 167 -6.19 12.63 12.78
N SER A 168 -5.21 11.77 12.54
CA SER A 168 -4.27 11.93 11.43
C SER A 168 -4.75 11.11 10.25
N LEU A 169 -4.54 11.60 9.03
CA LEU A 169 -5.00 10.94 7.81
C LEU A 169 -3.81 10.40 7.03
N MET A 170 -3.81 9.10 6.76
CA MET A 170 -2.81 8.48 5.90
C MET A 170 -3.41 8.18 4.54
N VAL A 171 -2.74 8.62 3.48
CA VAL A 171 -3.18 8.46 2.09
C VAL A 171 -2.15 7.65 1.31
N TYR A 172 -2.65 6.67 0.56
CA TYR A 172 -1.88 5.82 -0.34
C TYR A 172 -2.39 6.02 -1.77
N LEU A 173 -1.49 6.28 -2.70
CA LEU A 173 -1.75 6.38 -4.14
C LEU A 173 -1.04 5.25 -4.86
N THR A 174 -1.81 4.46 -5.61
CA THR A 174 -1.26 3.42 -6.51
C THR A 174 -1.67 3.75 -7.93
N ASP A 175 -0.72 3.72 -8.85
CA ASP A 175 -1.00 3.90 -10.28
C ASP A 175 -1.83 2.72 -10.78
N VAL A 176 -3.02 3.03 -11.33
CA VAL A 176 -3.93 2.05 -11.93
C VAL A 176 -4.28 2.45 -13.37
N THR A 177 -3.47 3.30 -13.99
CA THR A 177 -3.72 3.86 -15.33
C THR A 177 -3.94 2.75 -16.35
N GLU A 178 -3.04 1.77 -16.43
CA GLU A 178 -3.15 0.65 -17.37
C GLU A 178 -4.44 -0.16 -17.16
N LEU A 179 -4.86 -0.34 -15.91
CA LEU A 179 -6.08 -1.07 -15.59
C LEU A 179 -7.34 -0.29 -16.01
N GLU A 180 -7.37 1.02 -15.78
CA GLU A 180 -8.49 1.86 -16.16
C GLU A 180 -8.57 2.03 -17.69
N GLU A 181 -7.43 2.18 -18.37
CA GLU A 181 -7.37 2.19 -19.84
C GLU A 181 -7.86 0.86 -20.42
N LEU A 182 -7.43 -0.27 -19.86
CA LEU A 182 -7.89 -1.59 -20.29
C LEU A 182 -9.39 -1.79 -20.04
N LYS A 183 -9.92 -1.31 -18.92
CA LYS A 183 -11.37 -1.35 -18.66
C LYS A 183 -12.14 -0.56 -19.69
N GLN A 184 -11.67 0.64 -20.01
CA GLN A 184 -12.29 1.50 -21.00
C GLN A 184 -12.26 0.85 -22.38
N GLN A 185 -11.09 0.37 -22.82
CA GLN A 185 -10.95 -0.37 -24.07
C GLN A 185 -11.88 -1.60 -24.10
N TYR A 186 -11.95 -2.37 -23.01
CA TYR A 186 -12.85 -3.51 -22.94
C TYR A 186 -14.32 -3.10 -23.03
N HIS A 187 -14.71 -1.96 -22.45
CA HIS A 187 -16.06 -1.42 -22.56
C HIS A 187 -16.41 -0.99 -23.98
N ASP A 188 -15.47 -0.41 -24.69
CA ASP A 188 -15.63 0.05 -26.09
C ASP A 188 -15.66 -1.15 -27.04
N ASP A 189 -14.79 -2.15 -26.82
CA ASP A 189 -14.70 -3.38 -27.60
C ASP A 189 -15.81 -4.40 -27.29
N ARG A 190 -16.72 -4.14 -26.35
CA ARG A 190 -17.82 -5.08 -26.05
C ARG A 190 -18.77 -5.17 -27.24
N LEU A 191 -19.02 -6.42 -27.66
CA LEU A 191 -20.07 -6.73 -28.60
C LEU A 191 -21.44 -6.50 -27.96
N ASN A 192 -22.17 -5.52 -28.46
CA ASN A 192 -23.58 -5.29 -28.19
C ASN A 192 -24.42 -6.02 -29.23
N ILE A 193 -25.50 -6.66 -28.79
CA ILE A 193 -26.43 -7.39 -29.66
C ILE A 193 -27.81 -6.76 -29.53
N ALA A 194 -28.33 -6.22 -30.64
CA ALA A 194 -29.70 -5.73 -30.74
C ALA A 194 -30.56 -6.73 -31.50
N PHE A 195 -31.73 -7.06 -30.93
CA PHE A 195 -32.78 -7.80 -31.62
C PHE A 195 -33.74 -6.80 -32.26
N VAL A 196 -33.82 -6.83 -33.58
CA VAL A 196 -34.67 -5.94 -34.37
C VAL A 196 -35.78 -6.77 -34.98
N ARG A 197 -37.01 -6.43 -34.61
CA ARG A 197 -38.23 -7.04 -35.13
C ARG A 197 -39.06 -5.99 -35.84
N PHE A 198 -39.47 -6.29 -37.07
CA PHE A 198 -40.39 -5.45 -37.81
C PHE A 198 -41.81 -5.71 -37.33
N ASP A 199 -42.44 -4.68 -36.76
CA ASP A 199 -43.80 -4.78 -36.28
C ASP A 199 -44.80 -4.78 -37.45
N ASN A 200 -45.92 -5.50 -37.28
CA ASN A 200 -47.02 -5.62 -38.26
C ASN A 200 -46.61 -5.98 -39.70
N TYR A 201 -45.51 -6.73 -39.88
CA TYR A 201 -45.01 -7.10 -41.21
C TYR A 201 -46.06 -7.85 -42.05
N GLU A 202 -46.77 -8.82 -41.45
CA GLU A 202 -47.80 -9.61 -42.15
C GLU A 202 -49.00 -8.77 -42.59
N ASP A 203 -49.39 -7.76 -41.81
CA ASP A 203 -50.53 -6.89 -42.15
C ASP A 203 -50.19 -5.96 -43.31
N VAL A 204 -48.98 -5.39 -43.33
CA VAL A 204 -48.51 -4.54 -44.43
C VAL A 204 -48.27 -5.36 -45.69
N ALA A 205 -47.79 -6.59 -45.55
CA ALA A 205 -47.56 -7.51 -46.66
C ALA A 205 -48.86 -8.04 -47.30
N LYS A 206 -50.00 -7.91 -46.62
CA LYS A 206 -51.31 -8.40 -47.06
C LYS A 206 -51.84 -7.53 -48.20
N GLY A 207 -52.10 -8.15 -49.35
CA GLY A 207 -52.56 -7.44 -50.56
C GLY A 207 -51.44 -6.94 -51.47
N MET A 208 -50.17 -7.06 -51.07
CA MET A 208 -49.03 -6.78 -51.93
C MET A 208 -48.75 -7.95 -52.90
N SER A 209 -48.36 -7.64 -54.13
CA SER A 209 -47.82 -8.64 -55.06
C SER A 209 -46.51 -9.23 -54.52
N GLU A 210 -46.13 -10.42 -54.99
CA GLU A 210 -44.90 -11.09 -54.56
C GLU A 210 -43.66 -10.24 -54.84
N ALA A 211 -43.63 -9.54 -55.99
CA ALA A 211 -42.58 -8.59 -56.35
C ALA A 211 -42.52 -7.39 -55.40
N ALA A 212 -43.66 -6.82 -55.01
CA ALA A 212 -43.70 -5.68 -54.10
C ALA A 212 -43.22 -6.06 -52.68
N ARG A 213 -43.53 -7.28 -52.21
CA ARG A 213 -43.04 -7.80 -50.93
C ARG A 213 -41.52 -8.01 -50.92
N ALA A 214 -40.98 -8.54 -52.02
CA ALA A 214 -39.54 -8.71 -52.18
C ALA A 214 -38.79 -7.36 -52.14
N ASN A 215 -39.32 -6.35 -52.83
CA ASN A 215 -38.75 -5.00 -52.84
C ASN A 215 -38.77 -4.35 -51.44
N LEU A 216 -39.89 -4.40 -50.72
CA LEU A 216 -39.99 -3.86 -49.36
C LEU A 216 -38.97 -4.52 -48.42
N THR A 217 -38.86 -5.86 -48.50
CA THR A 217 -37.90 -6.62 -47.70
C THR A 217 -36.46 -6.22 -48.01
N GLY A 218 -36.14 -5.99 -49.29
CA GLY A 218 -34.85 -5.51 -49.75
C GLY A 218 -34.49 -4.14 -49.20
N GLU A 219 -35.40 -3.16 -49.33
CA GLU A 219 -35.18 -1.79 -48.87
C GLU A 219 -35.01 -1.71 -47.35
N VAL A 220 -35.82 -2.47 -46.59
CA VAL A 220 -35.68 -2.58 -45.15
C VAL A 220 -34.34 -3.22 -44.76
N SER A 221 -33.94 -4.28 -45.48
CA SER A 221 -32.65 -4.94 -45.24
C SER A 221 -31.48 -4.01 -45.51
N GLU A 222 -31.57 -3.18 -46.55
CA GLU A 222 -30.56 -2.19 -46.90
C GLU A 222 -30.43 -1.13 -45.80
N ARG A 223 -31.55 -0.58 -45.31
CA ARG A 223 -31.52 0.40 -44.20
C ARG A 223 -30.92 -0.18 -42.92
N VAL A 224 -31.30 -1.40 -42.55
CA VAL A 224 -30.72 -2.06 -41.35
C VAL A 224 -29.24 -2.35 -41.55
N SER A 225 -28.82 -2.72 -42.75
CA SER A 225 -27.41 -2.95 -43.06
C SER A 225 -26.60 -1.66 -43.02
N GLN A 226 -27.11 -0.57 -43.59
CA GLN A 226 -26.47 0.76 -43.51
C GLN A 226 -26.34 1.24 -42.06
N TRP A 227 -27.38 1.04 -41.24
CA TRP A 227 -27.33 1.34 -39.82
C TRP A 227 -26.27 0.50 -39.09
N ALA A 228 -26.20 -0.81 -39.33
CA ALA A 228 -25.18 -1.66 -38.72
C ALA A 228 -23.76 -1.26 -39.14
N VAL A 229 -23.54 -0.93 -40.42
CA VAL A 229 -22.23 -0.46 -40.92
C VAL A 229 -21.82 0.85 -40.24
N SER A 230 -22.77 1.76 -39.97
CA SER A 230 -22.47 3.01 -39.26
C SER A 230 -21.95 2.79 -37.82
N LEU A 231 -22.22 1.62 -37.25
CA LEU A 231 -21.78 1.21 -35.92
C LEU A 231 -20.59 0.22 -35.95
N ASN A 232 -19.91 0.09 -37.10
CA ASN A 232 -18.88 -0.95 -37.32
C ASN A 232 -19.38 -2.38 -37.01
N GLY A 233 -20.68 -2.62 -37.19
CA GLY A 233 -21.35 -3.87 -36.85
C GLY A 233 -21.68 -4.76 -38.05
N PHE A 234 -22.33 -5.88 -37.75
CA PHE A 234 -22.85 -6.83 -38.72
C PHE A 234 -24.33 -7.14 -38.45
N VAL A 235 -25.04 -7.55 -39.50
CA VAL A 235 -26.43 -8.00 -39.42
C VAL A 235 -26.49 -9.50 -39.69
N TRP A 236 -27.17 -10.23 -38.80
CA TRP A 236 -27.53 -11.63 -39.00
C TRP A 236 -29.05 -11.76 -39.07
N ARG A 237 -29.57 -12.33 -40.15
CA ARG A 237 -31.02 -12.42 -40.38
C ARG A 237 -31.53 -13.80 -39.98
N SER A 238 -32.45 -13.84 -39.01
CA SER A 238 -33.05 -15.09 -38.51
C SER A 238 -34.37 -15.44 -39.22
N GLY A 239 -35.01 -14.48 -39.92
CA GLY A 239 -36.27 -14.69 -40.60
C GLY A 239 -36.75 -13.50 -41.44
N LYS A 240 -38.02 -13.52 -41.86
CA LYS A 240 -38.62 -12.43 -42.65
C LYS A 240 -38.75 -11.14 -41.82
N GLU A 241 -39.22 -11.27 -40.58
CA GLU A 241 -39.49 -10.15 -39.67
C GLU A 241 -38.41 -9.92 -38.59
N ASN A 242 -37.51 -10.88 -38.39
CA ASN A 242 -36.53 -10.86 -37.29
C ASN A 242 -35.09 -10.79 -37.80
N CYS A 243 -34.33 -9.84 -37.27
CA CYS A 243 -32.90 -9.73 -37.48
C CYS A 243 -32.17 -9.41 -36.17
N MET A 244 -30.92 -9.82 -36.12
CA MET A 244 -30.00 -9.58 -35.02
C MET A 244 -28.88 -8.70 -35.55
N VAL A 245 -28.55 -7.63 -34.84
CA VAL A 245 -27.47 -6.72 -35.20
C VAL A 245 -26.42 -6.76 -34.10
N GLY A 246 -25.20 -7.17 -34.44
CA GLY A 246 -24.05 -7.14 -33.55
C GLY A 246 -23.20 -5.92 -33.87
N PHE A 247 -22.90 -5.07 -32.89
CA PHE A 247 -22.04 -3.90 -33.08
C PHE A 247 -21.21 -3.62 -31.83
N THR A 248 -20.07 -2.95 -31.98
CA THR A 248 -19.25 -2.46 -30.87
C THR A 248 -19.60 -1.02 -30.57
N ASN A 249 -19.38 -0.55 -29.34
CA ASN A 249 -19.56 0.88 -29.06
C ASN A 249 -18.46 1.66 -29.79
N VAL A 250 -18.86 2.74 -30.48
CA VAL A 250 -17.98 3.73 -31.10
C VAL A 250 -17.91 4.95 -30.19
#